data_AF-A0A2T0SS98-F1
#
_entry.id   AF-A0A2T0SS98-F1
#
_cell.length_a   1.000
_cell.length_b   1.000
_cell.length_c   1.000
_cell.angle_alpha   90.00
_cell.angle_beta   90.00
_cell.angle_gamma   90.00
#
_symmetry.space_group_name_H-M   'P 1'
#
loop_
_entity.id
_entity.type
_entity.pdbx_description
1 polymer ?
#
loop_
_entity_poly.entity_id
_entity_poly.type
_entity_poly.pdbx_seq_one_letter_code
_entity_poly.pdbx_strand_id
1 'polypeptide(L)' 'MLQTITDLPAPNLRSGDQIPSRGIVSTTTTVGTDVIAILTNGNRASFATTARVTVYRPA' A
#
# COMPACT_ATOMS: atom_id res chain seq x y z
N MET A 1 2.41 -18.87 2.07
CA MET A 1 3.55 -18.11 1.49
C MET A 1 3.00 -16.78 0.98
N LEU A 2 3.74 -15.68 1.11
CA LEU A 2 3.33 -14.39 0.54
C LEU A 2 3.71 -14.36 -0.96
N GLN A 3 2.81 -13.89 -1.81
CA GLN A 3 3.09 -13.55 -3.21
C GLN A 3 3.66 -12.13 -3.32
N THR A 4 4.55 -11.92 -4.28
CA THR A 4 5.03 -10.58 -4.66
C THR A 4 4.19 -10.07 -5.82
N ILE A 5 3.56 -8.92 -5.65
CA ILE A 5 2.85 -8.21 -6.71
C ILE A 5 3.66 -6.98 -7.07
N THR A 6 4.23 -6.97 -8.26
CA THR A 6 4.92 -5.81 -8.84
C THR A 6 3.92 -4.91 -9.55
N ASP A 7 4.20 -3.61 -9.57
CA ASP A 7 3.43 -2.58 -10.28
C ASP A 7 1.93 -2.52 -9.95
N LEU A 8 1.56 -2.81 -8.70
CA LEU A 8 0.19 -2.62 -8.23
C LEU A 8 -0.16 -1.12 -8.29
N PRO A 9 -1.23 -0.70 -8.99
CA PRO A 9 -1.68 0.68 -8.91
C PRO A 9 -2.02 1.05 -7.46
N ALA A 10 -1.57 2.20 -6.98
CA ALA A 10 -1.74 2.63 -5.59
C ALA A 10 -3.20 2.56 -5.09
N PRO A 11 -4.25 2.87 -5.89
CA PRO A 11 -5.65 2.71 -5.47
C PRO A 11 -6.07 1.28 -5.14
N ASN A 12 -5.31 0.28 -5.59
CA ASN A 12 -5.58 -1.14 -5.34
C ASN A 12 -4.83 -1.68 -4.11
N LEU A 13 -4.13 -0.81 -3.36
CA LEU A 13 -3.62 -1.14 -2.04
C LEU A 13 -4.77 -1.50 -1.12
N ARG A 14 -4.58 -2.53 -0.30
CA ARG A 14 -5.60 -3.00 0.65
C ARG A 14 -4.98 -3.35 2.00
N SER A 15 -5.83 -3.41 3.01
CA SER A 15 -5.43 -3.89 4.34
C SER A 15 -4.76 -5.27 4.24
N GLY A 16 -3.64 -5.44 4.93
CA GLY A 16 -2.82 -6.65 4.90
C GLY A 16 -1.71 -6.65 3.84
N ASP A 17 -1.67 -5.69 2.92
CA ASP A 17 -0.54 -5.56 1.99
C ASP A 17 0.71 -5.10 2.73
N GLN A 18 1.84 -5.78 2.52
CA GLN A 18 3.12 -5.35 3.04
C GLN A 18 3.88 -4.57 1.98
N ILE A 19 4.15 -3.29 2.24
CA ILE A 19 4.98 -2.43 1.40
C ILE A 19 6.44 -2.58 1.87
N PRO A 20 7.38 -3.01 1.00
CA PRO A 20 8.78 -3.16 1.36
C PRO A 20 9.36 -1.89 2.00
N SER A 21 10.14 -2.06 3.06
CA SER A 21 10.79 -0.97 3.81
C SER A 21 9.85 0.06 4.47
N ARG A 22 8.52 -0.16 4.46
CA ARG A 22 7.54 0.74 5.12
C ARG A 22 6.73 0.05 6.21
N GLY A 23 6.11 -1.09 5.89
CA GLY A 23 5.26 -1.83 6.83
C GLY A 23 4.02 -2.43 6.19
N ILE A 24 3.12 -2.94 7.03
CA ILE A 24 1.85 -3.54 6.61
C ILE A 24 0.77 -2.46 6.59
N VAL A 25 0.03 -2.37 5.49
CA VAL A 25 -1.13 -1.50 5.33
C VAL A 25 -2.22 -1.96 6.29
N SER A 26 -2.61 -1.08 7.20
CA SER A 26 -3.77 -1.28 8.07
C SER A 26 -5.04 -0.82 7.37
N THR A 27 -5.01 0.37 6.78
CA THR A 27 -6.13 0.94 6.00
C THR A 27 -5.60 1.91 4.96
N THR A 28 -6.42 2.21 3.96
CA THR A 28 -6.13 3.18 2.91
C THR A 28 -7.26 4.20 2.84
N THR A 29 -6.92 5.46 2.60
CA THR A 29 -7.88 6.52 2.30
C THR A 29 -7.39 7.32 1.11
N THR A 30 -8.31 7.93 0.36
CA THR A 30 -7.97 8.82 -0.75
C THR A 30 -8.26 10.25 -0.34
N VAL A 31 -7.27 11.14 -0.46
CA VAL A 31 -7.40 12.56 -0.14
C VAL A 31 -6.94 13.35 -1.34
N GLY A 32 -7.89 14.02 -2.02
CA GLY A 32 -7.62 14.70 -3.28
C GLY A 32 -7.15 13.71 -4.35
N THR A 33 -5.90 13.84 -4.81
CA THR A 33 -5.30 12.98 -5.84
C THR A 33 -4.30 11.96 -5.29
N ASP A 34 -4.18 11.86 -3.97
CA ASP A 34 -3.27 10.94 -3.30
C ASP A 34 -4.01 9.80 -2.60
N VAL A 35 -3.42 8.60 -2.67
CA VAL A 35 -3.77 7.45 -1.85
C VAL A 35 -2.85 7.43 -0.64
N ILE A 36 -3.44 7.56 0.55
CA ILE A 36 -2.75 7.51 1.84
C ILE A 36 -2.93 6.12 2.44
N ALA A 37 -1.85 5.35 2.52
CA ALA A 37 -1.80 4.11 3.26
C ALA A 37 -1.37 4.37 4.72
N ILE A 38 -2.25 4.02 5.66
CA ILE A 38 -1.95 4.02 7.10
C ILE A 38 -1.41 2.64 7.45
N LEU A 39 -0.23 2.60 8.04
CA LEU A 39 0.50 1.36 8.33
C LEU A 39 0.30 0.95 9.79
N THR A 40 0.40 -0.35 10.09
CA THR A 40 0.20 -0.91 11.44
C THR A 40 1.20 -0.39 12.48
N ASN A 41 2.36 0.09 12.05
CA ASN A 41 3.37 0.74 12.90
C ASN A 41 3.09 2.24 13.15
N GLY A 42 1.92 2.76 12.74
CA GLY A 42 1.54 4.17 12.89
C GLY A 42 2.08 5.10 11.80
N ASN A 43 2.95 4.61 10.92
CA ASN A 43 3.48 5.40 9.81
C ASN A 43 2.43 5.63 8.72
N ARG A 44 2.64 6.68 7.93
CA ARG A 44 1.83 6.99 6.75
C ARG A 44 2.70 6.98 5.50
N ALA A 45 2.19 6.39 4.44
CA ALA A 45 2.78 6.46 3.12
C ALA A 45 1.78 7.11 2.17
N SER A 46 2.17 8.24 1.56
CA SER A 46 1.38 8.88 0.51
C SER A 46 1.90 8.46 -0.86
N PHE A 47 0.98 8.16 -1.76
CA PHE A 47 1.24 7.81 -3.14
C PHE A 47 0.31 8.62 -4.03
N ALA A 48 0.81 9.19 -5.12
CA ALA A 48 -0.06 9.71 -6.16
C ALA A 48 -0.99 8.59 -6.67
N THR A 49 -2.23 8.90 -7.03
CA THR A 49 -3.20 7.92 -7.58
C THR A 49 -2.65 7.19 -8.82
N THR A 50 -1.74 7.82 -9.56
CA THR A 50 -1.06 7.25 -10.74
C THR A 50 0.17 6.39 -10.41
N ALA A 51 0.59 6.34 -9.13
CA ALA A 51 1.77 5.61 -8.71
C ALA A 51 1.58 4.09 -8.80
N ARG A 52 2.71 3.39 -8.95
CA ARG A 52 2.82 1.93 -8.97
C ARG A 52 3.67 1.50 -7.79
N VAL A 53 3.19 0.52 -7.02
CA VAL A 53 3.80 0.07 -5.76
C VAL A 53 4.04 -1.43 -5.82
N THR A 54 5.19 -1.89 -5.34
CA THR A 54 5.44 -3.31 -5.11
C THR A 54 4.97 -3.68 -3.71
N VAL A 55 4.22 -4.78 -3.57
CA VAL A 55 3.75 -5.28 -2.27
C VAL A 55 3.93 -6.78 -2.12
N TYR A 56 4.05 -7.25 -0.88
CA TYR A 56 3.90 -8.65 -0.51
C TYR A 56 2.51 -8.86 0.06
N ARG A 57 1.81 -9.89 -0.41
CA ARG A 57 0.40 -10.16 -0.08
C ARG A 57 0.19 -11.65 0.10
N PRO A 58 -0.70 -12.12 0.99
CA PRO A 58 -1.12 -13.52 0.96
C PRO A 58 -1.68 -13.90 -0.43
N ALA A 59 -1.40 -15.13 -0.89
CA ALA A 59 -1.96 -15.66 -2.13
C ALA A 59 -3.50 -15.58 -2.12
#